data_AF-A0A9R1M0E1-F1
#
_entry.id   AF-A0A9R1M0E1-F1
#
_cell.length_a   1.000
_cell.length_b   1.000
_cell.length_c   1.000
_cell.angle_alpha   90.00
_cell.angle_beta   90.00
_cell.angle_gamma   90.00
#
_symmetry.space_group_name_H-M   'P 1'
#
loop_
_entity.id
_entity.type
_entity.pdbx_description
1 polymer ?
#
loop_
_entity_poly.entity_id
_entity_poly.type
_entity_poly.pdbx_seq_one_letter_code
_entity_poly.pdbx_strand_id
1 'polypeptide(L)'
;MAKVPAGEWVPHVEAFVDVSRSPAQHSAGVDALAALVNKDKLTLFDLVSKMDMYLTTTDHIVRARGILLLGQIMSHISFKWLDVNAITTLSDFFTSRLSDWQALRGALVGCLALLHRKSSVGTIMVADVKRLVEAFIADVQVQSLAAADRKMCFEIFSWILDHYPEAVKTMDDELLYWICQSIDEEKDPECLKLSFHVVEVVMKLFPDPSGFADQFASDLFEILSKYFPVYFTH
;
A
#
# COMPACT_ATOMS: atom_id res chain seq x y z
N MET A 1 4.32 17.67 26.80
CA MET A 1 5.02 16.39 26.56
C MET A 1 6.51 16.65 26.58
N ALA A 2 7.30 15.86 27.31
CA ALA A 2 8.75 16.02 27.35
C ALA A 2 9.35 15.68 25.98
N LYS A 3 10.17 16.56 25.42
CA LYS A 3 10.89 16.30 24.16
C LYS A 3 11.84 15.13 24.36
N VAL A 4 11.68 14.06 23.57
CA VAL A 4 12.70 13.00 23.47
C VAL A 4 13.99 13.61 22.95
N PRO A 5 15.12 13.42 23.64
CA PRO A 5 16.43 13.84 23.13
C PRO A 5 16.70 13.21 21.77
N ALA A 6 17.31 13.96 20.84
CA ALA A 6 17.65 13.47 19.51
C ALA A 6 18.48 12.16 19.53
N GLY A 7 19.25 11.94 20.60
CA GLY A 7 20.09 10.76 20.79
C GLY A 7 19.34 9.42 20.89
N GLU A 8 18.02 9.39 21.12
CA GLU A 8 17.28 8.13 21.27
C GLU A 8 16.63 7.60 19.97
N TRP A 9 16.46 8.42 18.92
CA TRP A 9 15.69 8.00 17.73
C TRP A 9 16.41 8.24 16.38
N VAL A 10 17.21 9.32 16.25
CA VAL A 10 17.94 9.63 14.99
C VAL A 10 18.84 8.47 14.53
N PRO A 11 19.63 7.82 15.41
CA PRO A 11 20.50 6.73 14.97
C PRO A 11 19.74 5.55 14.37
N HIS A 12 18.49 5.32 14.78
CA HIS A 12 17.64 4.27 14.23
C HIS A 12 17.13 4.61 12.82
N VAL A 13 16.83 5.89 12.58
CA VAL A 13 16.47 6.39 11.23
C VAL A 13 17.67 6.30 10.31
N GLU A 14 18.82 6.81 10.73
CA GLU A 14 20.06 6.78 9.93
C GLU A 14 20.50 5.34 9.63
N ALA A 15 20.41 4.43 10.61
CA ALA A 15 20.70 3.02 10.40
C ALA A 15 19.78 2.37 9.38
N PHE A 16 18.50 2.77 9.32
CA PHE A 16 17.57 2.26 8.32
C PHE A 16 17.82 2.84 6.93
N VAL A 17 18.11 4.14 6.85
CA VAL A 17 18.32 4.85 5.58
C VAL A 17 19.63 4.42 4.90
N ASP A 18 20.64 4.08 5.68
CA ASP A 18 21.93 3.60 5.19
C ASP A 18 21.80 2.21 4.53
N VAL A 19 21.86 2.19 3.19
CA VAL A 19 21.74 0.97 2.37
C VAL A 19 22.93 0.01 2.53
N SER A 20 24.04 0.46 3.12
CA SER A 20 25.18 -0.41 3.42
C SER A 20 24.97 -1.29 4.65
N ARG A 21 23.95 -0.98 5.48
CA ARG A 21 23.58 -1.77 6.65
C ARG A 21 22.87 -3.06 6.27
N SER A 22 22.97 -4.05 7.14
CA SER A 22 22.32 -5.35 6.91
C SER A 22 20.80 -5.27 7.11
N PRO A 23 20.03 -6.19 6.50
CA PRO A 23 18.58 -6.26 6.73
C PRO A 23 18.19 -6.40 8.20
N ALA A 24 19.01 -7.09 9.01
CA ALA A 24 18.79 -7.20 10.45
C ALA A 24 18.94 -5.86 11.18
N GLN A 25 19.91 -5.03 10.76
CA GLN A 25 20.09 -3.69 11.32
C GLN A 25 18.95 -2.74 10.91
N HIS A 26 18.46 -2.87 9.67
CA HIS A 26 17.27 -2.15 9.22
C HIS A 26 16.05 -2.54 10.08
N SER A 27 15.76 -3.83 10.23
CA SER A 27 14.65 -4.32 11.06
C SER A 27 14.75 -3.82 12.50
N ALA A 28 15.94 -3.91 13.11
CA ALA A 28 16.15 -3.43 14.47
C ALA A 28 15.87 -1.92 14.62
N GLY A 29 16.16 -1.12 13.58
CA GLY A 29 15.82 0.31 13.55
C GLY A 29 14.30 0.55 13.55
N VAL A 30 13.56 -0.21 12.74
CA VAL A 30 12.09 -0.17 12.70
C VAL A 30 11.52 -0.55 14.07
N ASP A 31 11.97 -1.68 14.63
CA ASP A 31 11.50 -2.19 15.92
C ASP A 31 11.72 -1.18 17.05
N ALA A 32 12.90 -0.56 17.08
CA ALA A 32 13.24 0.46 18.07
C ALA A 32 12.33 1.69 17.96
N LEU A 33 12.13 2.21 16.75
CA LEU A 33 11.28 3.38 16.51
C LEU A 33 9.80 3.08 16.80
N ALA A 34 9.29 1.94 16.34
CA ALA A 34 7.93 1.50 16.64
C ALA A 34 7.72 1.30 18.14
N ALA A 35 8.71 0.75 18.86
CA ALA A 35 8.64 0.62 20.32
C ALA A 35 8.62 1.98 21.03
N LEU A 36 9.34 3.00 20.55
CA LEU A 36 9.27 4.36 21.09
C LEU A 36 7.89 4.99 20.87
N VAL A 37 7.30 4.79 19.69
CA VAL A 37 5.95 5.28 19.35
C VAL A 37 4.86 4.57 20.17
N ASN A 38 4.93 3.24 20.27
CA ASN A 38 3.97 2.46 21.06
C ASN A 38 4.01 2.80 22.56
N LYS A 39 5.18 3.17 23.10
CA LYS A 39 5.37 3.54 24.50
C LYS A 39 5.12 5.04 24.77
N ASP A 40 4.63 5.79 23.80
CA ASP A 40 4.43 7.25 23.88
C ASP A 40 5.69 8.03 24.27
N LYS A 41 6.87 7.43 24.04
CA LYS A 41 8.13 8.13 24.23
C LYS A 41 8.30 9.11 23.09
N LEU A 42 8.14 8.68 21.85
CA LEU A 42 8.18 9.53 20.66
C LEU A 42 6.79 9.60 20.03
N THR A 43 6.21 10.78 19.86
CA THR A 43 4.92 10.87 19.15
C THR A 43 5.13 10.59 17.66
N LEU A 44 4.11 10.02 17.01
CA LEU A 44 4.15 9.79 15.56
C LEU A 44 4.31 11.12 14.80
N PHE A 45 3.64 12.17 15.26
CA PHE A 45 3.78 13.52 14.69
C PHE A 45 5.22 14.05 14.80
N ASP A 46 5.85 13.93 15.97
CA ASP A 46 7.24 14.36 16.16
C ASP A 46 8.17 13.56 15.25
N LEU A 47 7.98 12.24 15.17
CA LEU A 47 8.76 11.38 14.30
C LEU A 47 8.67 11.83 12.84
N VAL A 48 7.45 11.99 12.30
CA VAL A 48 7.22 12.42 10.91
C VAL A 48 7.81 13.81 10.66
N SER A 49 7.57 14.77 11.57
CA SER A 49 8.10 16.13 11.45
C SER A 49 9.62 16.18 11.44
N LYS A 50 10.27 15.31 12.22
CA LYS A 50 11.73 15.21 12.25
C LYS A 50 12.30 14.37 11.12
N MET A 51 11.50 13.49 10.53
CA MET A 51 11.83 12.74 9.33
C MET A 51 11.69 13.56 8.05
N ASP A 52 11.20 14.80 8.11
CA ASP A 52 10.91 15.66 6.94
C ASP A 52 12.04 15.63 5.89
N MET A 53 13.29 15.85 6.29
CA MET A 53 14.44 15.83 5.37
C MET A 53 14.66 14.48 4.67
N TYR A 54 14.28 13.37 5.31
CA TYR A 54 14.36 12.03 4.73
C TYR A 54 13.14 11.71 3.85
N LEU A 55 12.03 12.44 4.00
CA LEU A 55 10.80 12.23 3.24
C LEU A 55 10.71 13.15 2.01
N THR A 56 11.43 14.28 2.01
CA THR A 56 11.32 15.32 0.98
C THR A 56 12.61 15.58 0.19
N THR A 57 13.73 14.94 0.56
CA THR A 57 15.01 15.10 -0.14
C THR A 57 14.94 14.74 -1.62
N THR A 58 15.76 15.40 -2.45
CA THR A 58 15.92 15.10 -3.87
C THR A 58 16.71 13.81 -4.11
N ASP A 59 17.48 13.32 -3.13
CA ASP A 59 18.12 12.01 -3.17
C ASP A 59 17.05 10.91 -3.11
N HIS A 60 16.80 10.27 -4.26
CA HIS A 60 15.76 9.25 -4.38
C HIS A 60 16.00 8.02 -3.52
N ILE A 61 17.26 7.65 -3.25
CA ILE A 61 17.58 6.49 -2.40
C ILE A 61 17.20 6.82 -0.96
N VAL A 62 17.66 7.96 -0.45
CA VAL A 62 17.34 8.40 0.91
C VAL A 62 15.83 8.57 1.08
N ARG A 63 15.17 9.20 0.09
CA ARG A 63 13.72 9.41 0.09
C ARG A 63 12.94 8.10 0.10
N ALA A 64 13.28 7.17 -0.79
CA ALA A 64 12.64 5.86 -0.85
C ALA A 64 12.78 5.10 0.47
N ARG A 65 13.97 5.15 1.09
CA ARG A 65 14.22 4.53 2.40
C ARG A 65 13.46 5.22 3.53
N GLY A 66 13.37 6.54 3.54
CA GLY A 66 12.59 7.29 4.53
C GLY A 66 11.09 6.96 4.47
N ILE A 67 10.52 6.91 3.27
CA ILE A 67 9.11 6.56 3.07
C ILE A 67 8.85 5.09 3.43
N LEU A 68 9.76 4.18 3.05
CA LEU A 68 9.67 2.77 3.44
C LEU A 68 9.73 2.59 4.95
N LEU A 69 10.63 3.31 5.65
CA LEU A 69 10.71 3.29 7.10
C LEU A 69 9.38 3.67 7.73
N LEU A 70 8.78 4.77 7.26
CA LEU A 70 7.49 5.23 7.77
C LEU A 70 6.40 4.17 7.57
N GLY A 71 6.30 3.58 6.37
CA GLY A 71 5.35 2.49 6.09
C GLY A 71 5.56 1.26 6.99
N GLN A 72 6.81 0.88 7.24
CA GLN A 72 7.11 -0.24 8.13
C GLN A 72 6.78 0.07 9.58
N ILE A 73 7.06 1.29 10.07
CA ILE A 73 6.64 1.72 11.41
C ILE A 73 5.12 1.64 11.54
N MET A 74 4.37 2.11 10.53
CA MET A 74 2.91 2.00 10.51
C MET A 74 2.41 0.57 10.68
N SER A 75 3.10 -0.39 10.05
CA SER A 75 2.78 -1.82 10.18
C SER A 75 3.01 -2.35 11.61
N HIS A 76 3.99 -1.80 12.34
CA HIS A 76 4.35 -2.22 13.71
C HIS A 76 3.57 -1.48 14.82
N ILE A 77 2.82 -0.44 14.46
CA ILE A 77 1.95 0.31 15.39
C ILE A 77 0.46 0.09 15.08
N SER A 78 0.11 -1.07 14.52
CA SER A 78 -1.25 -1.42 14.12
C SER A 78 -2.28 -1.39 15.27
N PHE A 79 -1.83 -1.50 16.52
CA PHE A 79 -2.67 -1.39 17.73
C PHE A 79 -2.56 -0.04 18.45
N LYS A 80 -1.69 0.87 18.00
CA LYS A 80 -1.58 2.21 18.58
C LYS A 80 -2.80 3.02 18.17
N TRP A 81 -3.51 3.61 19.12
CA TRP A 81 -4.62 4.51 18.80
C TRP A 81 -4.12 5.71 18.00
N LEU A 82 -4.77 6.00 16.87
CA LEU A 82 -4.57 7.18 16.05
C LEU A 82 -5.93 7.85 15.82
N ASP A 83 -5.95 9.17 15.89
CA ASP A 83 -7.15 9.93 15.54
C ASP A 83 -7.38 9.98 14.02
N VAL A 84 -8.57 10.42 13.64
CA VAL A 84 -8.99 10.51 12.24
C VAL A 84 -8.07 11.44 11.45
N ASN A 85 -7.63 12.56 12.03
CA ASN A 85 -6.78 13.53 11.33
C ASN A 85 -5.41 12.93 11.01
N ALA A 86 -4.81 12.19 11.96
CA ALA A 86 -3.55 11.50 11.76
C ALA A 86 -3.66 10.44 10.66
N ILE A 87 -4.75 9.66 10.67
CA ILE A 87 -5.02 8.64 9.65
C ILE A 87 -5.21 9.26 8.27
N THR A 88 -6.04 10.29 8.14
CA THR A 88 -6.26 10.99 6.86
C THR A 88 -4.97 11.63 6.36
N THR A 89 -4.19 12.27 7.23
CA THR A 89 -2.89 12.87 6.85
C THR A 89 -1.90 11.82 6.33
N LEU A 90 -1.80 10.67 7.00
CA LEU A 90 -0.93 9.58 6.58
C LEU A 90 -1.43 8.91 5.29
N SER A 91 -2.75 8.77 5.14
CA SER A 91 -3.37 8.25 3.92
C SER A 91 -3.06 9.15 2.74
N ASP A 92 -3.23 10.46 2.88
CA ASP A 92 -2.94 11.45 1.84
C ASP A 92 -1.45 11.45 1.50
N PHE A 93 -0.58 11.35 2.52
CA PHE A 93 0.85 11.23 2.32
C PHE A 93 1.21 10.01 1.47
N PHE A 94 0.86 8.79 1.90
CA PHE A 94 1.23 7.57 1.16
C PHE A 94 0.56 7.49 -0.21
N THR A 95 -0.70 7.91 -0.32
CA THR A 95 -1.41 7.98 -1.61
C THR A 95 -0.67 8.91 -2.58
N SER A 96 -0.24 10.10 -2.13
CA SER A 96 0.53 11.03 -2.96
C SER A 96 1.90 10.50 -3.39
N ARG A 97 2.43 9.49 -2.69
CA ARG A 97 3.72 8.88 -3.01
C ARG A 97 3.61 7.74 -4.04
N LEU A 98 2.40 7.32 -4.43
CA LEU A 98 2.21 6.30 -5.46
C LEU A 98 2.75 6.74 -6.84
N SER A 99 2.75 8.04 -7.12
CA SER A 99 3.36 8.62 -8.33
C SER A 99 4.89 8.72 -8.30
N ASP A 100 5.53 8.49 -7.14
CA ASP A 100 6.99 8.45 -7.02
C ASP A 100 7.49 7.01 -7.16
N TRP A 101 7.79 6.59 -8.40
CA TRP A 101 8.22 5.22 -8.70
C TRP A 101 9.40 4.72 -7.87
N GLN A 102 10.29 5.62 -7.43
CA GLN A 102 11.43 5.28 -6.59
C GLN A 102 11.01 4.95 -5.15
N ALA A 103 9.96 5.60 -4.66
CA ALA A 103 9.43 5.43 -3.32
C ALA A 103 8.18 4.53 -3.25
N LEU A 104 7.70 4.04 -4.39
CA LEU A 104 6.44 3.30 -4.54
C LEU A 104 6.32 2.15 -3.52
N ARG A 105 7.37 1.36 -3.32
CA ARG A 105 7.34 0.27 -2.34
C ARG A 105 7.01 0.76 -0.93
N GLY A 106 7.58 1.88 -0.50
CA GLY A 106 7.26 2.46 0.80
C GLY A 106 5.83 2.99 0.88
N ALA A 107 5.32 3.55 -0.21
CA ALA A 107 3.93 3.98 -0.34
C ALA A 107 2.96 2.80 -0.21
N LEU A 108 3.19 1.71 -0.96
CA LEU A 108 2.37 0.50 -0.91
C LEU A 108 2.35 -0.12 0.51
N VAL A 109 3.52 -0.22 1.18
CA VAL A 109 3.60 -0.72 2.56
C VAL A 109 2.79 0.16 3.51
N GLY A 110 2.87 1.48 3.37
CA GLY A 110 2.09 2.42 4.18
C GLY A 110 0.58 2.32 3.96
N CYS A 111 0.15 2.25 2.69
CA CYS A 111 -1.26 2.06 2.33
C CYS A 111 -1.82 0.76 2.90
N LEU A 112 -1.11 -0.36 2.74
CA LEU A 112 -1.53 -1.66 3.29
C LEU A 112 -1.60 -1.62 4.83
N ALA A 113 -0.63 -0.98 5.48
CA ALA A 113 -0.64 -0.82 6.93
C ALA A 113 -1.85 -0.03 7.44
N LEU A 114 -2.29 1.01 6.70
CA LEU A 114 -3.48 1.80 7.03
C LEU A 114 -4.78 1.02 6.79
N LEU A 115 -4.87 0.27 5.70
CA LEU A 115 -6.02 -0.57 5.36
C LEU A 115 -6.27 -1.69 6.38
N HIS A 116 -5.20 -2.25 6.95
CA HIS A 116 -5.29 -3.33 7.95
C HIS A 116 -5.59 -2.87 9.38
N ARG A 117 -5.76 -1.57 9.63
CA ARG A 117 -6.05 -1.06 10.98
C ARG A 117 -7.44 -1.45 11.43
N LYS A 118 -7.57 -1.76 12.73
CA LYS A 118 -8.86 -2.10 13.34
C LYS A 118 -9.62 -0.84 13.73
N SER A 119 -10.95 -0.88 13.64
CA SER A 119 -11.84 0.22 14.06
C SER A 119 -11.64 0.66 15.51
N SER A 120 -11.24 -0.25 16.40
CA SER A 120 -10.96 0.03 17.83
C SER A 120 -9.79 0.99 18.08
N VAL A 121 -8.92 1.20 17.10
CA VAL A 121 -7.68 2.01 17.22
C VAL A 121 -7.59 3.09 16.14
N GLY A 122 -8.69 3.37 15.45
CA GLY A 122 -8.76 4.27 14.30
C GLY A 122 -8.51 3.54 12.99
N THR A 123 -9.45 3.66 12.07
CA THR A 123 -9.46 3.07 10.72
C THR A 123 -9.45 4.16 9.66
N ILE A 124 -8.94 3.83 8.47
CA ILE A 124 -9.07 4.65 7.26
C ILE A 124 -10.54 4.88 6.91
N MET A 125 -10.89 6.08 6.45
CA MET A 125 -12.25 6.43 6.04
C MET A 125 -12.50 6.00 4.58
N VAL A 126 -13.75 5.71 4.23
CA VAL A 126 -14.13 5.32 2.86
C VAL A 126 -13.71 6.38 1.82
N ALA A 127 -13.81 7.67 2.16
CA ALA A 127 -13.37 8.75 1.28
C ALA A 127 -11.85 8.73 1.01
N ASP A 128 -11.06 8.30 1.98
CA ASP A 128 -9.61 8.17 1.84
C ASP A 128 -9.26 6.95 0.98
N VAL A 129 -9.99 5.84 1.16
CA VAL A 129 -9.86 4.64 0.31
C VAL A 129 -10.24 4.94 -1.14
N LYS A 130 -11.29 5.75 -1.37
CA LYS A 130 -11.66 6.16 -2.73
C LYS A 130 -10.52 6.93 -3.41
N ARG A 131 -9.92 7.90 -2.73
CA ARG A 131 -8.75 8.64 -3.23
C ARG A 131 -7.55 7.74 -3.48
N LEU A 132 -7.35 6.72 -2.63
CA LEU A 132 -6.32 5.71 -2.85
C LEU A 132 -6.54 4.95 -4.16
N VAL A 133 -7.76 4.48 -4.43
CA VAL A 133 -8.07 3.76 -5.68
C VAL A 133 -7.91 4.67 -6.90
N GLU A 134 -8.39 5.92 -6.82
CA GLU A 134 -8.19 6.92 -7.89
C GLU A 134 -6.70 7.12 -8.23
N ALA A 135 -5.83 7.17 -7.21
CA ALA A 135 -4.39 7.28 -7.41
C ALA A 135 -3.76 6.01 -7.99
N PHE A 136 -4.24 4.81 -7.63
CA PHE A 136 -3.80 3.56 -8.26
C PHE A 136 -4.07 3.56 -9.76
N ILE A 137 -5.30 3.95 -10.14
CA ILE A 137 -5.71 4.02 -11.56
C ILE A 137 -4.83 5.02 -12.32
N ALA A 138 -4.57 6.19 -11.72
CA ALA A 138 -3.83 7.28 -12.36
C ALA A 138 -2.31 7.01 -12.47
N ASP A 139 -1.69 6.47 -11.42
CA ASP A 139 -0.23 6.53 -11.25
C ASP A 139 0.46 5.16 -11.25
N VAL A 140 -0.26 4.04 -11.05
CA VAL A 140 0.36 2.72 -10.83
C VAL A 140 0.17 1.79 -12.03
N GLN A 141 1.27 1.54 -12.75
CA GLN A 141 1.33 0.52 -13.81
C GLN A 141 1.82 -0.82 -13.22
N VAL A 142 0.91 -1.66 -12.73
CA VAL A 142 1.23 -2.89 -11.97
C VAL A 142 2.21 -3.80 -12.71
N GLN A 143 1.99 -4.10 -13.99
CA GLN A 143 2.84 -5.03 -14.75
C GLN A 143 4.28 -4.53 -14.99
N SER A 144 4.55 -3.25 -14.76
CA SER A 144 5.93 -2.71 -14.81
C SER A 144 6.75 -2.98 -13.54
N LEU A 145 6.09 -3.41 -12.46
CA LEU A 145 6.72 -3.56 -11.14
C LEU A 145 7.38 -4.92 -10.97
N ALA A 146 8.28 -5.03 -9.98
CA ALA A 146 8.80 -6.30 -9.53
C ALA A 146 7.70 -7.16 -8.90
N ALA A 147 7.82 -8.50 -8.97
CA ALA A 147 6.79 -9.43 -8.52
C ALA A 147 6.32 -9.19 -7.07
N ALA A 148 7.24 -8.85 -6.16
CA ALA A 148 6.91 -8.55 -4.77
C ALA A 148 6.01 -7.31 -4.61
N ASP A 149 6.20 -6.30 -5.46
CA ASP A 149 5.42 -5.07 -5.40
C ASP A 149 4.08 -5.25 -6.15
N ARG A 150 4.05 -6.03 -7.25
CA ARG A 150 2.80 -6.47 -7.91
C ARG A 150 1.88 -7.22 -6.94
N LYS A 151 2.44 -8.17 -6.20
CA LYS A 151 1.72 -8.89 -5.15
C LYS A 151 1.09 -7.92 -4.16
N MET A 152 1.83 -6.92 -3.71
CA MET A 152 1.33 -5.92 -2.77
C MET A 152 0.19 -5.06 -3.36
N CYS A 153 0.28 -4.68 -4.65
CA CYS A 153 -0.82 -4.02 -5.35
C CYS A 153 -2.10 -4.89 -5.33
N PHE A 154 -1.99 -6.18 -5.64
CA PHE A 154 -3.12 -7.09 -5.61
C PHE A 154 -3.66 -7.36 -4.19
N GLU A 155 -2.80 -7.43 -3.18
CA GLU A 155 -3.21 -7.53 -1.77
C GLU A 155 -4.00 -6.29 -1.32
N ILE A 156 -3.50 -5.09 -1.64
CA ILE A 156 -4.18 -3.82 -1.36
C ILE A 156 -5.54 -3.81 -2.04
N PHE A 157 -5.59 -4.12 -3.32
CA PHE A 157 -6.83 -4.02 -4.08
C PHE A 157 -7.85 -5.08 -3.65
N SER A 158 -7.41 -6.32 -3.41
CA SER A 158 -8.26 -7.38 -2.83
C SER A 158 -8.88 -6.93 -1.50
N TRP A 159 -8.06 -6.36 -0.61
CA TRP A 159 -8.55 -5.86 0.68
C TRP A 159 -9.59 -4.76 0.53
N ILE A 160 -9.37 -3.81 -0.38
CA ILE A 160 -10.31 -2.74 -0.68
C ILE A 160 -11.64 -3.29 -1.18
N LEU A 161 -11.61 -4.23 -2.13
CA LEU A 161 -12.83 -4.84 -2.67
C LEU A 161 -13.63 -5.58 -1.59
N ASP A 162 -12.94 -6.31 -0.70
CA ASP A 162 -13.59 -7.11 0.34
C ASP A 162 -14.14 -6.27 1.50
N HIS A 163 -13.44 -5.21 1.91
CA HIS A 163 -13.74 -4.48 3.15
C HIS A 163 -14.28 -3.06 2.93
N TYR A 164 -14.04 -2.48 1.75
CA TYR A 164 -14.46 -1.14 1.38
C TYR A 164 -15.16 -1.10 0.02
N PRO A 165 -16.15 -1.98 -0.26
CA PRO A 165 -16.80 -2.03 -1.57
C PRO A 165 -17.48 -0.69 -1.94
N GLU A 166 -17.91 0.10 -0.96
CA GLU A 166 -18.47 1.44 -1.19
C GLU A 166 -17.47 2.41 -1.84
N ALA A 167 -16.16 2.21 -1.65
CA ALA A 167 -15.13 3.05 -2.26
C ALA A 167 -14.99 2.79 -3.77
N VAL A 168 -15.36 1.59 -4.25
CA VAL A 168 -15.25 1.18 -5.66
C VAL A 168 -16.59 1.18 -6.40
N LYS A 169 -17.72 1.11 -5.69
CA LYS A 169 -19.07 1.06 -6.31
C LYS A 169 -19.42 2.25 -7.18
N THR A 170 -18.80 3.40 -6.95
CA THR A 170 -19.03 4.61 -7.76
C THR A 170 -18.07 4.73 -8.95
N MET A 171 -17.19 3.75 -9.17
CA MET A 171 -16.17 3.81 -10.20
C MET A 171 -16.66 3.20 -11.52
N ASP A 172 -16.14 3.75 -12.61
CA ASP A 172 -16.57 3.57 -13.99
C ASP A 172 -15.52 2.77 -14.80
N ASP A 173 -15.59 2.85 -16.13
CA ASP A 173 -14.86 2.00 -17.09
C ASP A 173 -13.35 1.99 -16.84
N GLU A 174 -12.83 3.08 -16.28
CA GLU A 174 -11.43 3.24 -15.93
C GLU A 174 -10.94 2.19 -14.93
N LEU A 175 -11.76 1.83 -13.94
CA LEU A 175 -11.39 0.83 -12.94
C LEU A 175 -11.27 -0.57 -13.56
N LEU A 176 -12.24 -0.99 -14.37
CA LEU A 176 -12.20 -2.31 -15.02
C LEU A 176 -11.08 -2.39 -16.04
N TYR A 177 -10.89 -1.33 -16.82
CA TYR A 177 -9.78 -1.25 -17.74
C TYR A 177 -8.44 -1.38 -17.01
N TRP A 178 -8.26 -0.64 -15.91
CA TRP A 178 -7.06 -0.73 -15.08
C TRP A 178 -6.86 -2.12 -14.48
N ILE A 179 -7.94 -2.80 -14.05
CA ILE A 179 -7.87 -4.19 -13.58
C ILE A 179 -7.39 -5.11 -14.69
N CYS A 180 -7.97 -5.03 -15.90
CA CYS A 180 -7.55 -5.86 -17.03
C CYS A 180 -6.06 -5.65 -17.34
N GLN A 181 -5.62 -4.39 -17.43
CA GLN A 181 -4.21 -4.05 -17.66
C GLN A 181 -3.28 -4.50 -16.53
N SER A 182 -3.78 -4.51 -15.29
CA SER A 182 -3.01 -4.94 -14.12
C SER A 182 -2.81 -6.44 -14.08
N ILE A 183 -3.67 -7.24 -14.73
CA ILE A 183 -3.62 -8.71 -14.71
C ILE A 183 -2.98 -9.28 -15.97
N ASP A 184 -3.11 -8.58 -17.11
CA ASP A 184 -2.59 -9.08 -18.37
C ASP A 184 -1.09 -9.41 -18.28
N GLU A 185 -0.70 -10.52 -18.88
CA GLU A 185 0.66 -11.08 -18.82
C GLU A 185 1.23 -11.44 -17.44
N GLU A 186 0.44 -11.47 -16.36
CA GLU A 186 0.93 -11.91 -15.04
C GLU A 186 1.40 -13.38 -15.04
N LYS A 187 2.54 -13.65 -14.41
CA LYS A 187 3.18 -14.98 -14.42
C LYS A 187 3.44 -15.53 -13.03
N ASP A 188 3.48 -14.67 -12.01
CA ASP A 188 3.74 -15.10 -10.65
C ASP A 188 2.50 -15.82 -10.07
N PRO A 189 2.63 -17.05 -9.56
CA PRO A 189 1.48 -17.82 -9.08
C PRO A 189 0.74 -17.17 -7.90
N GLU A 190 1.44 -16.44 -7.04
CA GLU A 190 0.83 -15.78 -5.89
C GLU A 190 0.08 -14.52 -6.33
N CYS A 191 0.62 -13.77 -7.30
CA CYS A 191 -0.08 -12.67 -7.94
C CYS A 191 -1.33 -13.15 -8.70
N LEU A 192 -1.24 -14.27 -9.42
CA LEU A 192 -2.38 -14.84 -10.14
C LEU A 192 -3.53 -15.27 -9.23
N LYS A 193 -3.23 -15.87 -8.06
CA LYS A 193 -4.27 -16.23 -7.09
C LYS A 193 -5.03 -14.99 -6.60
N LEU A 194 -4.30 -13.91 -6.30
CA LEU A 194 -4.92 -12.66 -5.86
C LEU A 194 -5.69 -11.98 -6.99
N SER A 195 -5.16 -11.98 -8.22
CA SER A 195 -5.86 -11.39 -9.36
C SER A 195 -7.16 -12.12 -9.70
N PHE A 196 -7.21 -13.45 -9.56
CA PHE A 196 -8.45 -14.21 -9.74
C PHE A 196 -9.50 -13.85 -8.68
N HIS A 197 -9.08 -13.67 -7.41
CA HIS A 197 -9.97 -13.16 -6.37
C HIS A 197 -10.49 -11.76 -6.70
N VAL A 198 -9.60 -10.86 -7.15
CA VAL A 198 -9.98 -9.51 -7.60
C VAL A 198 -11.06 -9.58 -8.69
N VAL A 199 -10.86 -10.39 -9.74
CA VAL A 199 -11.85 -10.52 -10.82
C VAL A 199 -13.16 -11.10 -10.29
N GLU A 200 -13.11 -12.14 -9.45
CA GLU A 200 -14.30 -12.75 -8.85
C GLU A 200 -15.15 -11.73 -8.07
N VAL A 201 -14.51 -10.94 -7.20
CA VAL A 201 -15.22 -9.96 -6.36
C VAL A 201 -15.77 -8.82 -7.21
N VAL A 202 -15.00 -8.33 -8.18
CA VAL A 202 -15.44 -7.26 -9.10
C VAL A 202 -16.66 -7.69 -9.90
N MET A 203 -16.65 -8.90 -10.48
CA MET A 203 -17.81 -9.42 -11.22
C MET A 203 -19.07 -9.57 -10.35
N LYS A 204 -18.92 -9.83 -9.05
CA LYS A 204 -20.05 -9.86 -8.10
C LYS A 204 -20.55 -8.47 -7.71
N LEU A 205 -19.66 -7.48 -7.65
CA LEU A 205 -20.00 -6.10 -7.31
C LEU A 205 -20.71 -5.35 -8.46
N PHE A 206 -20.45 -5.74 -9.71
CA PHE A 206 -21.03 -5.13 -10.91
C PHE A 206 -21.84 -6.16 -11.75
N PRO A 207 -22.98 -6.68 -11.25
CA PRO A 207 -23.63 -7.85 -11.84
C PRO A 207 -24.50 -7.58 -13.08
N ASP A 208 -24.58 -6.36 -13.61
CA ASP A 208 -25.54 -6.01 -14.68
C ASP A 208 -25.13 -6.62 -16.05
N PRO A 209 -25.90 -7.61 -16.56
CA PRO A 209 -25.57 -8.33 -17.78
C PRO A 209 -25.95 -7.58 -19.07
N SER A 210 -26.54 -6.39 -18.97
CA SER A 210 -26.82 -5.49 -20.10
C SER A 210 -25.92 -4.25 -20.12
N GLY A 211 -24.90 -4.21 -19.26
CA GLY A 211 -24.04 -3.06 -19.06
C GLY A 211 -22.56 -3.41 -18.92
N PHE A 212 -21.96 -2.77 -17.92
CA PHE A 212 -20.52 -2.64 -17.68
C PHE A 212 -19.70 -3.95 -17.68
N ALA A 213 -20.24 -5.03 -17.12
CA ALA A 213 -19.54 -6.32 -17.09
C ALA A 213 -19.50 -7.03 -18.46
N ASP A 214 -20.50 -6.80 -19.32
CA ASP A 214 -20.56 -7.40 -20.67
C ASP A 214 -19.46 -6.84 -21.58
N GLN A 215 -19.14 -5.54 -21.43
CA GLN A 215 -18.08 -4.88 -22.20
C GLN A 215 -16.69 -5.47 -21.94
N PHE A 216 -16.39 -5.79 -20.67
CA PHE A 216 -15.08 -6.32 -20.27
C PHE A 216 -15.06 -7.84 -20.15
N ALA A 217 -16.19 -8.53 -20.31
CA ALA A 217 -16.27 -9.98 -20.23
C ALA A 217 -15.36 -10.66 -21.26
N SER A 218 -15.29 -10.12 -22.48
CA SER A 218 -14.39 -10.64 -23.53
C SER A 218 -12.92 -10.49 -23.13
N ASP A 219 -12.51 -9.30 -22.71
CA ASP A 219 -11.12 -9.01 -22.32
C ASP A 219 -10.68 -9.87 -21.13
N LEU A 220 -11.53 -9.98 -20.11
CA LEU A 220 -11.27 -10.84 -18.95
C LEU A 220 -11.22 -12.32 -19.35
N PHE A 221 -12.11 -12.78 -20.24
CA PHE A 221 -12.06 -14.15 -20.74
C PHE A 221 -10.76 -14.42 -21.51
N GLU A 222 -10.33 -13.50 -22.37
CA GLU A 222 -9.06 -13.60 -23.10
C GLU A 222 -7.85 -13.62 -22.17
N ILE A 223 -7.84 -12.79 -21.13
CA ILE A 223 -6.77 -12.78 -20.11
C ILE A 223 -6.77 -14.10 -19.35
N LEU A 224 -7.92 -14.51 -18.81
CA LEU A 224 -8.03 -15.66 -17.90
C LEU A 224 -7.84 -17.00 -18.62
N SER A 225 -8.30 -17.13 -19.86
CA SER A 225 -8.20 -18.37 -20.64
C SER A 225 -6.75 -18.80 -20.90
N LYS A 226 -5.80 -17.85 -20.93
CA LYS A 226 -4.35 -18.12 -21.03
C LYS A 226 -3.83 -19.00 -19.88
N TYR A 227 -4.51 -19.01 -18.75
CA TYR A 227 -4.10 -19.75 -17.55
C TYR A 227 -4.75 -21.14 -17.44
N PHE A 228 -5.50 -21.60 -18.46
CA PHE A 228 -6.09 -22.94 -18.50
C PHE A 228 -5.57 -23.79 -19.68
N PRO A 229 -5.15 -25.06 -19.46
CA PRO A 229 -4.84 -25.69 -18.19
C PRO A 229 -3.39 -25.40 -17.79
N VAL A 230 -3.15 -24.50 -16.83
CA VAL A 230 -1.82 -24.32 -16.23
C VAL A 230 -1.73 -25.12 -14.93
N TYR A 231 -0.69 -25.94 -14.83
CA TYR A 231 -0.34 -26.67 -13.60
C TYR A 231 0.92 -26.05 -13.01
N PHE A 232 0.85 -25.60 -11.75
CA PHE A 232 2.04 -25.19 -11.01
C PHE A 232 2.68 -26.42 -10.36
N THR A 233 3.92 -26.74 -10.70
CA THR A 233 4.70 -27.77 -10.01
C THR A 233 5.33 -27.17 -8.76
N HIS A 234 5.11 -27.81 -7.61
CA HIS A 234 5.66 -27.46 -6.30
C HIS A 234 7.18 -27.56 -6.23
#